data_AF-A0A091C641-F1
#
_entry.id   AF-A0A091C641-F1
#
_cell.length_a   1.000
_cell.length_b   1.000
_cell.length_c   1.000
_cell.angle_alpha   90.00
_cell.angle_beta   90.00
_cell.angle_gamma   90.00
#
_symmetry.space_group_name_H-M   'P 1'
#
loop_
_entity.id
_entity.type
_entity.pdbx_description
1 polymer ?
#
loop_
_entity_poly.entity_id
_entity_poly.type
_entity_poly.pdbx_seq_one_letter_code
_entity_poly.pdbx_strand_id
1 'polypeptide(L)'
;MFYGSLLHDIGKIVQRATQEKKRHTEIGARFMKDFLTNEDILDQIKFHHYKELSNAKVGNQSLAYITYIADNIASGLDRREHNDEIKRKWNSQTNLEDIFSKFGPKPTKRFFQPKVLDLEVNNIFPDENTLEFSSGEYTGILQKIKEAFSRMEFTENYMQSMLNLLEATASFIPSSTNMEEVVDISLYDHLKMTAGFSQAIFQYLVDQNRLNFRQELFINNQSFYKEKAFRLVSFDLSGIQDFIYTITSKGAHKQLRSRSFYLDMISEWMIDDLLNQCSLTRANLLYAGGGHAYLFLPNTKEQISKVEKIESDYNQFFLNNFGTQLYVIFASTAFSAGEVMEGNTPEAYQDIFHRVSQKISQKKLQRYSADEIKKLNQGGKSVGRECAICHNTSKLLEDNGQIKCELCYRLEHFSHNIQEDDFFEINNQETQYSLPIGPDAFLHQTSKEKLKVTNLREKYMQKINYIQV
;
A
#
# COMPACT_ATOMS: atom_id res chain seq x y z
N MET A 1 1.21 14.15 -10.38
CA MET A 1 1.14 14.09 -8.91
C MET A 1 1.99 12.94 -8.36
N PHE A 2 1.58 11.68 -8.52
CA PHE A 2 2.26 10.50 -7.94
C PHE A 2 3.80 10.51 -8.05
N TYR A 3 4.36 10.57 -9.26
CA TYR A 3 5.81 10.51 -9.45
C TYR A 3 6.57 11.69 -8.86
N GLY A 4 6.04 12.91 -8.97
CA GLY A 4 6.69 14.11 -8.41
C GLY A 4 6.79 14.03 -6.89
N SER A 5 5.71 13.59 -6.23
CA SER A 5 5.71 13.41 -4.78
C SER A 5 6.48 12.16 -4.32
N LEU A 6 6.42 11.05 -5.04
CA LEU A 6 7.17 9.84 -4.68
C LEU A 6 8.68 10.01 -4.83
N LEU A 7 9.12 10.86 -5.77
CA LEU A 7 10.54 11.07 -6.08
C LEU A 7 11.08 12.40 -5.54
N HIS A 8 10.29 13.15 -4.76
CA HIS A 8 10.67 14.50 -4.31
C HIS A 8 12.03 14.54 -3.60
N ASP A 9 12.32 13.49 -2.83
CA ASP A 9 13.50 13.35 -2.00
C ASP A 9 14.57 12.41 -2.58
N ILE A 10 14.45 12.00 -3.86
CA ILE A 10 15.45 11.14 -4.53
C ILE A 10 16.86 11.73 -4.48
N GLY A 11 16.95 13.06 -4.43
CA GLY A 11 18.19 13.80 -4.30
C GLY A 11 18.98 13.46 -3.04
N LYS A 12 18.35 12.93 -1.97
CA LYS A 12 19.05 12.48 -0.75
C LYS A 12 19.98 11.30 -1.06
N ILE A 13 19.50 10.32 -1.83
CA ILE A 13 20.32 9.17 -2.27
C ILE A 13 21.46 9.66 -3.16
N VAL A 14 21.15 10.51 -4.14
CA VAL A 14 22.16 11.05 -5.08
C VAL A 14 23.23 11.84 -4.33
N GLN A 15 22.82 12.73 -3.43
CA GLN A 15 23.74 13.56 -2.64
C GLN A 15 24.66 12.70 -1.76
N ARG A 16 24.13 11.64 -1.12
CA ARG A 16 24.94 10.75 -0.27
C ARG A 16 25.89 9.87 -1.09
N ALA A 17 25.52 9.52 -2.33
CA ALA A 17 26.42 8.81 -3.25
C ALA A 17 27.53 9.73 -3.78
N THR A 18 27.20 10.94 -4.24
CA THR A 18 28.15 11.85 -4.92
C THR A 18 28.91 12.78 -3.97
N GLN A 19 28.46 12.92 -2.72
CA GLN A 19 29.01 13.84 -1.71
C GLN A 19 29.01 15.31 -2.17
N GLU A 20 28.09 15.68 -3.06
CA GLU A 20 27.95 17.04 -3.56
C GLU A 20 27.43 18.00 -2.48
N LYS A 21 28.13 19.12 -2.29
CA LYS A 21 27.75 20.19 -1.34
C LYS A 21 26.66 21.13 -1.89
N LYS A 22 25.62 20.55 -2.48
CA LYS A 22 24.42 21.26 -2.96
C LYS A 22 23.19 20.73 -2.23
N ARG A 23 22.07 21.46 -2.29
CA ARG A 23 20.80 21.00 -1.71
C ARG A 23 20.27 19.80 -2.48
N HIS A 24 19.68 18.84 -1.78
CA HIS A 24 19.15 17.62 -2.39
C HIS A 24 18.03 17.90 -3.38
N THR A 25 17.24 18.96 -3.17
CA THR A 25 16.21 19.46 -4.10
C THR A 25 16.79 19.75 -5.50
N GLU A 26 17.91 20.47 -5.58
CA GLU A 26 18.60 20.79 -6.84
C GLU A 26 19.24 19.54 -7.46
N ILE A 27 19.91 18.73 -6.64
CA ILE A 27 20.60 17.51 -7.08
C ILE A 27 19.59 16.52 -7.66
N GLY A 28 18.48 16.28 -6.97
CA GLY A 28 17.43 15.35 -7.40
C GLY A 28 16.78 15.81 -8.71
N ALA A 29 16.42 17.10 -8.81
CA ALA A 29 15.84 17.64 -10.04
C ALA A 29 16.80 17.55 -11.24
N ARG A 30 18.10 17.80 -11.02
CA ARG A 30 19.11 17.64 -12.08
C ARG A 30 19.26 16.17 -12.48
N PHE A 31 19.30 15.25 -11.52
CA PHE A 31 19.38 13.81 -11.77
C PHE A 31 18.18 13.30 -12.59
N MET A 32 16.97 13.75 -12.26
CA MET A 32 15.77 13.30 -12.97
C MET A 32 15.65 13.80 -14.41
N LYS A 33 16.34 14.89 -14.78
CA LYS A 33 16.37 15.39 -16.16
C LYS A 33 16.98 14.41 -17.16
N ASP A 34 17.79 13.47 -16.69
CA ASP A 34 18.35 12.43 -17.54
C ASP A 34 17.30 11.36 -17.94
N PHE A 35 16.16 11.29 -17.23
CA PHE A 35 15.14 10.25 -17.41
C PHE A 35 13.77 10.77 -17.86
N LEU A 36 13.46 12.04 -17.58
CA LEU A 36 12.18 12.64 -17.96
C LEU A 36 12.30 14.14 -18.23
N THR A 37 11.36 14.67 -19.02
CA THR A 37 11.27 16.10 -19.39
C THR A 37 9.99 16.76 -18.86
N ASN A 38 9.20 16.08 -18.03
CA ASN A 38 7.95 16.61 -17.51
C ASN A 38 8.24 17.65 -16.40
N GLU A 39 8.02 18.93 -16.71
CA GLU A 39 8.30 20.04 -15.80
C GLU A 39 7.46 19.99 -14.52
N ASP A 40 6.21 19.50 -14.54
CA ASP A 40 5.41 19.39 -13.32
C ASP A 40 6.06 18.42 -12.33
N ILE A 41 6.62 17.30 -12.80
CA ILE A 41 7.37 16.35 -11.96
C ILE A 41 8.65 17.01 -11.44
N LEU A 42 9.41 17.66 -12.31
CA LEU A 42 10.68 18.30 -11.94
C LEU A 42 10.48 19.44 -10.93
N ASP A 43 9.41 20.22 -11.06
CA ASP A 43 9.08 21.31 -10.15
C ASP A 43 8.72 20.81 -8.75
N GLN A 44 7.97 19.70 -8.64
CA GLN A 44 7.70 19.06 -7.36
C GLN A 44 9.01 18.63 -6.67
N ILE A 45 9.94 18.02 -7.41
CA ILE A 45 11.24 17.60 -6.85
C ILE A 45 12.10 18.80 -6.47
N LYS A 46 12.12 19.84 -7.29
CA LYS A 46 12.98 21.00 -7.09
C LYS A 46 12.47 21.95 -6.00
N PHE A 47 11.16 22.06 -5.82
CA PHE A 47 10.52 23.10 -5.01
C PHE A 47 9.65 22.56 -3.86
N HIS A 48 9.81 21.32 -3.42
CA HIS A 48 9.04 20.77 -2.29
C HIS A 48 9.41 21.34 -0.92
N HIS A 49 10.43 22.20 -0.80
CA HIS A 49 10.81 22.86 0.45
C HIS A 49 10.35 24.32 0.50
N TYR A 50 10.06 24.82 1.71
CA TYR A 50 9.55 26.19 1.90
C TYR A 50 10.42 27.26 1.24
N LYS A 51 11.75 27.24 1.44
CA LYS A 51 12.66 28.27 0.93
C LYS A 51 12.71 28.27 -0.60
N GLU A 52 12.79 27.09 -1.20
CA GLU A 52 12.79 26.89 -2.64
C GLU A 52 11.45 27.34 -3.25
N LEU A 53 10.34 26.94 -2.64
CA LEU A 53 8.98 27.25 -3.10
C LEU A 53 8.62 28.73 -2.96
N SER A 54 9.07 29.38 -1.88
CA SER A 54 8.87 30.83 -1.64
C SER A 54 9.46 31.69 -2.74
N ASN A 55 10.59 31.25 -3.30
CA ASN A 55 11.34 31.97 -4.33
C ASN A 55 11.03 31.45 -5.74
N ALA A 56 10.23 30.39 -5.88
CA ALA A 56 9.91 29.77 -7.14
C ALA A 56 8.94 30.63 -7.97
N LYS A 57 9.16 30.69 -9.28
CA LYS A 57 8.26 31.34 -10.25
C LYS A 57 7.27 30.33 -10.83
N VAL A 58 6.60 29.58 -9.97
CA VAL A 58 5.60 28.57 -10.35
C VAL A 58 4.18 29.16 -10.24
N GLY A 59 3.26 28.66 -11.07
CA GLY A 59 1.87 29.11 -11.06
C GLY A 59 1.12 28.74 -9.77
N ASN A 60 0.03 29.44 -9.47
CA ASN A 60 -0.78 29.21 -8.26
C ASN A 60 -1.39 27.80 -8.16
N GLN A 61 -1.48 27.08 -9.29
CA GLN A 61 -1.97 25.69 -9.39
C GLN A 61 -0.83 24.66 -9.48
N SER A 62 0.42 25.06 -9.22
CA SER A 62 1.56 24.14 -9.27
C SER A 62 1.41 23.01 -8.27
N LEU A 63 1.70 21.79 -8.72
CA LEU A 63 1.65 20.59 -7.90
C LEU A 63 2.71 20.61 -6.79
N ALA A 64 3.77 21.43 -6.91
CA ALA A 64 4.80 21.58 -5.88
C ALA A 64 4.23 22.04 -4.53
N TYR A 65 3.15 22.83 -4.53
CA TYR A 65 2.44 23.21 -3.30
C TYR A 65 1.80 22.02 -2.59
N ILE A 66 1.31 21.04 -3.36
CA ILE A 66 0.73 19.81 -2.83
C ILE A 66 1.83 18.90 -2.28
N THR A 67 2.92 18.71 -3.03
CA THR A 67 4.06 17.92 -2.54
C THR A 67 4.66 18.51 -1.27
N TYR A 68 4.82 19.84 -1.19
CA TYR A 68 5.31 20.52 0.01
C TYR A 68 4.47 20.25 1.25
N ILE A 69 3.14 20.40 1.14
CA ILE A 69 2.27 20.18 2.30
C ILE A 69 2.23 18.69 2.69
N ALA A 70 2.29 17.78 1.70
CA ALA A 70 2.30 16.34 1.95
C ALA A 70 3.60 15.87 2.60
N ASP A 71 4.76 16.42 2.22
CA ASP A 71 6.06 16.18 2.85
C ASP A 71 6.05 16.60 4.34
N ASN A 72 5.48 17.77 4.65
CA ASN A 72 5.28 18.20 6.04
C ASN A 72 4.42 17.21 6.82
N ILE A 73 3.26 16.80 6.27
CA ILE A 73 2.36 15.84 6.93
C ILE A 73 3.05 14.48 7.13
N ALA A 74 3.75 13.97 6.11
CA ALA A 74 4.44 12.68 6.17
C ALA A 74 5.61 12.68 7.15
N SER A 75 6.27 13.83 7.35
CA SER A 75 7.31 13.99 8.38
C SER A 75 6.76 14.27 9.78
N GLY A 76 5.48 14.60 9.89
CA GLY A 76 4.84 14.99 11.15
C GLY A 76 5.19 16.41 11.62
N LEU A 77 5.95 17.20 10.85
CA LEU A 77 6.50 18.49 11.28
C LEU A 77 6.06 19.65 10.36
N ASP A 78 5.62 20.78 10.93
CA ASP A 78 5.53 22.03 10.15
C ASP A 78 6.91 22.67 10.04
N ARG A 79 7.56 22.47 8.89
CA ARG A 79 8.93 22.93 8.63
C ARG A 79 9.10 24.45 8.56
N ARG A 80 8.05 25.27 8.71
CA ARG A 80 8.17 26.74 8.83
C ARG A 80 8.54 27.23 10.22
N GLU A 81 8.11 26.52 11.26
CA GLU A 81 8.35 26.91 12.65
C GLU A 81 9.77 26.55 13.12
N HIS A 82 10.43 25.70 12.34
CA HIS A 82 11.79 25.27 12.59
C HIS A 82 12.79 26.24 11.93
N ASN A 83 13.15 27.30 12.65
CA ASN A 83 14.19 28.27 12.26
C ASN A 83 15.49 27.57 11.82
N ASP A 84 16.02 27.97 10.66
CA ASP A 84 17.37 27.65 10.15
C ASP A 84 18.51 28.14 11.09
N GLU A 85 18.19 28.78 12.22
CA GLU A 85 19.15 29.33 13.20
C GLU A 85 19.65 28.30 14.23
N ILE A 86 18.98 27.15 14.38
CA ILE A 86 19.52 26.05 15.19
C ILE A 86 20.58 25.34 14.35
N LYS A 87 21.84 25.36 14.81
CA LYS A 87 22.94 24.59 14.21
C LYS A 87 22.69 23.09 14.36
N ARG A 88 21.83 22.54 13.51
CA ARG A 88 21.60 21.11 13.42
C ARG A 88 22.87 20.40 13.03
N LYS A 89 23.22 19.35 13.77
CA LYS A 89 24.30 18.45 13.40
C LYS A 89 23.75 17.38 12.47
N TRP A 90 24.13 17.46 11.20
CA TRP A 90 23.78 16.47 10.19
C TRP A 90 24.90 15.46 10.04
N ASN A 91 24.57 14.17 10.03
CA ASN A 91 25.53 13.10 9.69
C ASN A 91 24.99 12.25 8.54
N SER A 92 25.55 12.43 7.34
CA SER A 92 25.14 11.68 6.14
C SER A 92 25.40 10.18 6.19
N GLN A 93 26.20 9.72 7.16
CA GLN A 93 26.58 8.32 7.36
C GLN A 93 25.70 7.61 8.40
N THR A 94 24.75 8.32 9.02
CA THR A 94 23.83 7.75 10.01
C THR A 94 22.99 6.63 9.40
N ASN A 95 22.83 5.55 10.16
CA ASN A 95 21.96 4.43 9.82
C ASN A 95 20.53 4.66 10.31
N LEU A 96 19.59 3.97 9.68
CA LEU A 96 18.21 3.90 10.16
C LEU A 96 18.16 3.16 11.51
N GLU A 97 17.57 3.78 12.52
CA GLU A 97 17.31 3.18 13.82
C GLU A 97 16.11 2.22 13.76
N ASP A 98 16.18 1.14 14.53
CA ASP A 98 15.05 0.24 14.69
C ASP A 98 13.93 0.94 15.45
N ILE A 99 12.75 1.00 14.82
CA ILE A 99 11.50 1.50 15.40
C ILE A 99 11.19 0.87 16.77
N PHE A 100 11.51 -0.42 16.96
CA PHE A 100 11.27 -1.14 18.22
C PHE A 100 12.20 -0.70 19.35
N SER A 101 13.27 0.04 19.06
CA SER A 101 14.21 0.55 20.07
C SER A 101 13.55 1.49 21.08
N LYS A 102 12.41 2.09 20.72
CA LYS A 102 11.61 2.94 21.60
C LYS A 102 10.58 2.18 22.43
N PHE A 103 10.29 0.93 22.10
CA PHE A 103 9.22 0.17 22.72
C PHE A 103 9.77 -0.68 23.86
N GLY A 104 9.02 -0.72 24.97
CA GLY A 104 9.35 -1.50 26.15
C GLY A 104 9.93 -0.70 27.32
N PRO A 105 10.28 -1.37 28.43
CA PRO A 105 10.66 -0.69 29.68
C PRO A 105 12.05 -0.05 29.63
N LYS A 106 12.91 -0.46 28.69
CA LYS A 106 14.26 0.09 28.49
C LYS A 106 14.52 0.25 26.99
N PRO A 107 14.88 1.45 26.52
CA PRO A 107 15.25 1.65 25.12
C PRO A 107 16.45 0.79 24.74
N THR A 108 16.40 0.16 23.56
CA THR A 108 17.56 -0.48 22.93
C THR A 108 18.24 0.48 21.95
N LYS A 109 19.42 0.12 21.43
CA LYS A 109 20.03 0.82 20.29
C LYS A 109 20.40 -0.21 19.24
N ARG A 110 19.53 -0.35 18.24
CA ARG A 110 19.73 -1.27 17.12
C ARG A 110 19.52 -0.50 15.81
N PHE A 111 20.27 -0.86 14.79
CA PHE A 111 20.33 -0.15 13.53
C PHE A 111 20.27 -1.13 12.36
N PHE A 112 19.61 -0.70 11.28
CA PHE A 112 19.66 -1.41 10.03
C PHE A 112 21.01 -1.20 9.34
N GLN A 113 21.49 -2.25 8.69
CA GLN A 113 22.78 -2.24 7.99
C GLN A 113 22.65 -1.59 6.60
N PRO A 114 23.73 -1.03 6.04
CA PRO A 114 23.70 -0.25 4.81
C PRO A 114 23.55 -1.10 3.55
N LYS A 115 22.40 -1.76 3.40
CA LYS A 115 22.10 -2.71 2.33
C LYS A 115 20.78 -2.35 1.65
N VAL A 116 20.59 -2.90 0.45
CA VAL A 116 19.25 -2.99 -0.14
C VAL A 116 18.42 -4.00 0.65
N LEU A 117 17.10 -3.86 0.64
CA LEU A 117 16.22 -4.89 1.15
C LEU A 117 16.37 -6.12 0.26
N ASP A 118 16.84 -7.20 0.87
CA ASP A 118 16.80 -8.55 0.31
C ASP A 118 16.05 -9.46 1.30
N LEU A 119 15.53 -10.59 0.82
CA LEU A 119 14.70 -11.48 1.63
C LEU A 119 15.54 -12.52 2.39
N GLU A 120 16.86 -12.37 2.45
CA GLU A 120 17.69 -13.22 3.29
C GLU A 120 17.54 -12.78 4.75
N VAL A 121 17.07 -13.70 5.59
CA VAL A 121 16.74 -13.46 7.01
C VAL A 121 17.87 -12.77 7.78
N ASN A 122 19.13 -13.09 7.45
CA ASN A 122 20.29 -12.51 8.12
C ASN A 122 20.58 -11.04 7.73
N ASN A 123 19.96 -10.53 6.66
CA ASN A 123 20.21 -9.19 6.13
C ASN A 123 19.10 -8.19 6.49
N ILE A 124 17.96 -8.66 7.01
CA ILE A 124 16.79 -7.80 7.28
C ILE A 124 16.65 -7.35 8.73
N PHE A 125 17.38 -7.97 9.67
CA PHE A 125 17.25 -7.62 11.09
C PHE A 125 18.24 -6.53 11.51
N PRO A 126 17.80 -5.60 12.37
CA PRO A 126 18.68 -4.58 12.93
C PRO A 126 19.61 -5.18 13.99
N ASP A 127 20.82 -4.65 14.08
CA ASP A 127 21.90 -5.11 14.97
C ASP A 127 22.36 -3.98 15.91
N GLU A 128 22.94 -4.34 17.05
CA GLU A 128 23.58 -3.38 17.97
C GLU A 128 24.89 -2.82 17.41
N ASN A 129 25.57 -3.58 16.53
CA ASN A 129 26.78 -3.16 15.85
C ASN A 129 26.45 -2.29 14.64
N THR A 130 26.91 -1.04 14.64
CA THR A 130 26.71 -0.12 13.51
C THR A 130 27.86 -0.20 12.50
N LEU A 131 27.56 -0.63 11.28
CA LEU A 131 28.38 -0.28 10.11
C LEU A 131 27.77 0.97 9.48
N GLU A 132 28.49 2.09 9.54
CA GLU A 132 28.05 3.33 8.94
C GLU A 132 27.88 3.18 7.43
N PHE A 133 26.86 3.82 6.85
CA PHE A 133 26.76 3.95 5.40
C PHE A 133 27.99 4.71 4.86
N SER A 134 28.67 4.11 3.88
CA SER A 134 29.68 4.79 3.06
C SER A 134 29.08 5.29 1.74
N SER A 135 29.80 6.19 1.07
CA SER A 135 29.46 6.61 -0.29
C SER A 135 29.46 5.44 -1.29
N GLY A 136 30.19 4.35 -1.01
CA GLY A 136 30.25 3.15 -1.82
C GLY A 136 28.91 2.41 -1.86
N GLU A 137 28.28 2.17 -0.70
CA GLU A 137 26.96 1.51 -0.67
C GLU A 137 25.89 2.39 -1.33
N TYR A 138 25.88 3.71 -1.08
CA TYR A 138 24.98 4.63 -1.75
C TYR A 138 25.18 4.65 -3.27
N THR A 139 26.41 4.50 -3.75
CA THR A 139 26.70 4.42 -5.20
C THR A 139 26.11 3.14 -5.80
N GLY A 140 26.22 2.00 -5.13
CA GLY A 140 25.61 0.74 -5.56
C GLY A 140 24.08 0.83 -5.61
N ILE A 141 23.46 1.45 -4.61
CA ILE A 141 22.02 1.71 -4.57
C ILE A 141 21.59 2.63 -5.72
N LEU A 142 22.30 3.74 -5.92
CA LEU A 142 22.01 4.69 -7.00
C LEU A 142 22.14 4.04 -8.38
N GLN A 143 23.12 3.16 -8.58
CA GLN A 143 23.29 2.44 -9.84
C GLN A 143 22.09 1.54 -10.16
N LYS A 144 21.57 0.80 -9.17
CA LYS A 144 20.34 0.00 -9.34
C LYS A 144 19.13 0.87 -9.73
N ILE A 145 18.98 2.03 -9.09
CA ILE A 145 17.91 2.98 -9.42
C ILE A 145 18.05 3.49 -10.87
N LYS A 146 19.26 3.88 -11.29
CA LYS A 146 19.53 4.33 -12.68
C LYS A 146 19.18 3.26 -13.71
N GLU A 147 19.58 2.02 -13.46
CA GLU A 147 19.29 0.90 -14.36
C GLU A 147 17.79 0.65 -14.47
N ALA A 148 17.06 0.68 -13.36
CA ALA A 148 15.60 0.56 -13.38
C ALA A 148 14.93 1.73 -14.10
N PHE A 149 15.33 2.98 -13.84
CA PHE A 149 14.77 4.17 -14.50
C PHE A 149 15.01 4.16 -16.02
N SER A 150 16.13 3.60 -16.49
CA SER A 150 16.39 3.45 -17.93
C SER A 150 15.47 2.45 -18.65
N ARG A 151 14.77 1.59 -17.89
CA ARG A 151 13.90 0.52 -18.40
C ARG A 151 12.42 0.73 -18.10
N MET A 152 12.07 1.77 -17.34
CA MET A 152 10.71 2.07 -16.91
C MET A 152 10.25 3.39 -17.52
N GLU A 153 8.96 3.46 -17.86
CA GLU A 153 8.33 4.72 -18.21
C GLU A 153 7.66 5.34 -16.98
N PHE A 154 7.55 6.67 -16.93
CA PHE A 154 6.85 7.37 -15.85
C PHE A 154 5.35 7.46 -16.14
N THR A 155 4.70 6.29 -16.28
CA THR A 155 3.28 6.11 -16.63
C THR A 155 2.54 5.28 -15.57
N GLU A 156 1.21 5.25 -15.60
CA GLU A 156 0.38 4.52 -14.63
C GLU A 156 0.79 3.03 -14.47
N ASN A 157 1.12 2.37 -15.58
CA ASN A 157 1.51 0.95 -15.59
C ASN A 157 2.76 0.64 -14.76
N TYR A 158 3.65 1.61 -14.56
CA TYR A 158 4.90 1.44 -13.81
C TYR A 158 4.84 1.99 -12.40
N MET A 159 3.69 2.50 -11.93
CA MET A 159 3.58 3.08 -10.59
C MET A 159 3.87 2.06 -9.49
N GLN A 160 3.36 0.83 -9.62
CA GLN A 160 3.66 -0.25 -8.67
C GLN A 160 5.13 -0.67 -8.73
N SER A 161 5.70 -0.78 -9.94
CA SER A 161 7.12 -1.10 -10.10
C SER A 161 8.01 -0.04 -9.47
N MET A 162 7.62 1.23 -9.54
CA MET A 162 8.33 2.33 -8.88
C MET A 162 8.28 2.23 -7.35
N LEU A 163 7.12 1.89 -6.77
CA LEU A 163 7.01 1.63 -5.34
C LEU A 163 7.93 0.48 -4.91
N ASN A 164 7.88 -0.64 -5.63
CA ASN A 164 8.71 -1.82 -5.32
C ASN A 164 10.22 -1.52 -5.44
N LEU A 165 10.62 -0.74 -6.45
CA LEU A 165 12.01 -0.31 -6.62
C LEU A 165 12.49 0.52 -5.42
N LEU A 166 11.68 1.49 -4.98
CA LEU A 166 12.03 2.34 -3.86
C LEU A 166 11.97 1.58 -2.53
N GLU A 167 11.05 0.64 -2.37
CA GLU A 167 11.02 -0.27 -1.22
C GLU A 167 12.30 -1.09 -1.13
N ALA A 168 12.71 -1.71 -2.24
CA ALA A 168 13.94 -2.48 -2.31
C ALA A 168 15.20 -1.65 -2.02
N THR A 169 15.21 -0.37 -2.44
CA THR A 169 16.44 0.45 -2.43
C THR A 169 16.52 1.46 -1.29
N ALA A 170 15.40 1.82 -0.65
CA ALA A 170 15.31 2.90 0.33
C ALA A 170 14.70 2.50 1.69
N SER A 171 14.32 1.24 1.91
CA SER A 171 13.76 0.78 3.20
C SER A 171 14.73 0.87 4.38
N PHE A 172 16.03 0.72 4.15
CA PHE A 172 17.05 0.82 5.21
C PHE A 172 17.82 2.15 5.20
N ILE A 173 17.38 3.09 4.37
CA ILE A 173 17.94 4.43 4.30
C ILE A 173 17.12 5.35 5.22
N PRO A 174 17.73 6.14 6.11
CA PRO A 174 16.95 7.07 6.91
C PRO A 174 16.48 8.29 6.12
N SER A 175 15.23 8.71 6.36
CA SER A 175 14.60 9.87 5.72
C SER A 175 15.25 11.19 6.16
N SER A 176 15.55 11.36 7.45
CA SER A 176 16.28 12.49 8.03
C SER A 176 17.63 12.01 8.57
N THR A 177 18.66 12.84 8.45
CA THR A 177 19.97 12.61 9.10
C THR A 177 20.25 13.66 10.17
N ASN A 178 19.21 14.31 10.67
CA ASN A 178 19.29 15.24 11.78
C ASN A 178 19.57 14.45 13.06
N MET A 179 20.73 14.64 13.67
CA MET A 179 21.09 13.93 14.91
C MET A 179 20.32 14.42 16.15
N GLU A 180 19.48 15.44 16.00
CA GLU A 180 18.59 15.94 17.05
C GLU A 180 17.21 15.27 17.02
N GLU A 181 16.89 14.58 15.93
CA GLU A 181 15.65 13.83 15.75
C GLU A 181 15.92 12.34 15.93
N VAL A 182 14.87 11.56 16.17
CA VAL A 182 15.00 10.11 16.03
C VAL A 182 14.97 9.76 14.56
N VAL A 183 15.93 8.93 14.17
CA VAL A 183 16.18 8.54 12.79
C VAL A 183 15.59 7.14 12.53
N ASP A 184 14.31 6.93 12.86
CA ASP A 184 13.61 5.64 12.79
C ASP A 184 12.57 5.54 11.67
N ILE A 185 12.46 6.57 10.83
CA ILE A 185 11.59 6.58 9.65
C ILE A 185 12.42 6.33 8.39
N SER A 186 12.11 5.23 7.70
CA SER A 186 12.75 4.90 6.42
C SER A 186 12.44 5.95 5.35
N LEU A 187 13.37 6.14 4.43
CA LEU A 187 13.17 7.01 3.28
C LEU A 187 12.04 6.47 2.42
N TYR A 188 11.94 5.16 2.20
CA TYR A 188 10.83 4.56 1.46
C TYR A 188 9.46 4.92 2.06
N ASP A 189 9.26 4.70 3.36
CA ASP A 189 7.98 4.99 4.01
C ASP A 189 7.65 6.47 3.92
N HIS A 190 8.64 7.35 4.12
CA HIS A 190 8.46 8.79 3.93
C HIS A 190 8.02 9.14 2.49
N LEU A 191 8.71 8.61 1.47
CA LEU A 191 8.36 8.83 0.06
C LEU A 191 6.95 8.31 -0.27
N LYS A 192 6.63 7.10 0.18
CA LYS A 192 5.32 6.45 0.00
C LYS A 192 4.21 7.27 0.63
N MET A 193 4.38 7.68 1.89
CA MET A 193 3.39 8.50 2.61
C MET A 193 3.21 9.87 1.97
N THR A 194 4.28 10.55 1.56
CA THR A 194 4.20 11.83 0.83
C THR A 194 3.43 11.67 -0.48
N ALA A 195 3.65 10.59 -1.24
CA ALA A 195 2.89 10.31 -2.45
C ALA A 195 1.40 10.02 -2.18
N GLY A 196 1.09 9.25 -1.14
CA GLY A 196 -0.29 8.94 -0.76
C GLY A 196 -1.07 10.18 -0.30
N PHE A 197 -0.47 11.00 0.58
CA PHE A 197 -1.06 12.26 1.02
C PHE A 197 -1.23 13.24 -0.15
N SER A 198 -0.24 13.36 -1.03
CA SER A 198 -0.33 14.25 -2.19
C SER A 198 -1.52 13.91 -3.10
N GLN A 199 -1.75 12.62 -3.36
CA GLN A 199 -2.89 12.18 -4.16
C GLN A 199 -4.23 12.49 -3.47
N ALA A 200 -4.33 12.23 -2.16
CA ALA A 200 -5.53 12.53 -1.38
C ALA A 200 -5.81 14.05 -1.35
N ILE A 201 -4.80 14.88 -1.10
CA ILE A 201 -4.93 16.35 -1.09
C ILE A 201 -5.39 16.86 -2.45
N PHE A 202 -4.77 16.38 -3.53
CA PHE A 202 -5.12 16.79 -4.89
C PHE A 202 -6.59 16.49 -5.20
N GLN A 203 -7.02 15.24 -5.01
CA GLN A 203 -8.40 14.86 -5.29
C GLN A 203 -9.41 15.60 -4.40
N TYR A 204 -9.08 15.79 -3.11
CA TYR A 204 -9.94 16.51 -2.17
C TYR A 204 -10.14 17.98 -2.60
N LEU A 205 -9.07 18.69 -2.94
CA LEU A 205 -9.17 20.09 -3.37
C LEU A 205 -9.88 20.23 -4.73
N VAL A 206 -9.64 19.30 -5.67
CA VAL A 206 -10.32 19.29 -6.97
C VAL A 206 -11.83 19.05 -6.81
N ASP A 207 -12.23 18.08 -5.98
CA ASP A 207 -13.65 17.80 -5.67
C ASP A 207 -14.36 19.04 -5.07
N GLN A 208 -13.63 19.82 -4.28
CA GLN A 208 -14.13 21.06 -3.67
C GLN A 208 -13.97 22.31 -4.57
N ASN A 209 -13.49 22.15 -5.81
CA ASN A 209 -13.20 23.23 -6.77
C ASN A 209 -12.21 24.30 -6.22
N ARG A 210 -11.26 23.89 -5.37
CA ARG A 210 -10.23 24.73 -4.73
C ARG A 210 -8.88 24.56 -5.44
N LEU A 211 -8.77 25.14 -6.64
CA LEU A 211 -7.61 24.95 -7.52
C LEU A 211 -6.42 25.87 -7.23
N ASN A 212 -6.57 26.88 -6.37
CA ASN A 212 -5.47 27.78 -5.98
C ASN A 212 -4.63 27.14 -4.86
N PHE A 213 -3.83 26.14 -5.20
CA PHE A 213 -3.01 25.38 -4.26
C PHE A 213 -2.04 26.25 -3.45
N ARG A 214 -1.53 27.33 -4.05
CA ARG A 214 -0.71 28.31 -3.32
C ARG A 214 -1.47 28.92 -2.15
N GLN A 215 -2.70 29.40 -2.39
CA GLN A 215 -3.50 30.01 -1.34
C GLN A 215 -3.85 28.98 -0.26
N GLU A 216 -4.28 27.79 -0.65
CA GLU A 216 -4.79 26.78 0.27
C GLU A 216 -3.68 26.11 1.10
N LEU A 217 -2.57 25.76 0.47
CA LEU A 217 -1.56 24.84 1.03
C LEU A 217 -0.25 25.53 1.42
N PHE A 218 -0.02 26.75 0.96
CA PHE A 218 1.19 27.50 1.30
C PHE A 218 0.90 28.67 2.24
N ILE A 219 -0.12 29.47 1.89
CA ILE A 219 -0.53 30.63 2.70
C ILE A 219 -1.42 30.19 3.87
N ASN A 220 -2.43 29.35 3.60
CA ASN A 220 -3.45 28.95 4.58
C ASN A 220 -3.27 27.53 5.16
N ASN A 221 -2.08 26.93 5.07
CA ASN A 221 -1.85 25.56 5.55
C ASN A 221 -2.24 25.29 7.01
N GLN A 222 -2.12 26.25 7.92
CA GLN A 222 -2.57 26.08 9.31
C GLN A 222 -4.07 25.82 9.39
N SER A 223 -4.85 26.41 8.48
CA SER A 223 -6.27 26.08 8.33
C SER A 223 -6.44 24.70 7.71
N PHE A 224 -5.66 24.37 6.67
CA PHE A 224 -5.71 23.07 6.01
C PHE A 224 -5.36 21.91 6.96
N TYR A 225 -4.40 22.08 7.88
CA TYR A 225 -4.06 21.05 8.86
C TYR A 225 -5.23 20.72 9.81
N LYS A 226 -6.13 21.66 10.06
CA LYS A 226 -7.32 21.45 10.90
C LYS A 226 -8.50 20.89 10.11
N GLU A 227 -8.44 20.95 8.79
CA GLU A 227 -9.48 20.49 7.88
C GLU A 227 -9.48 18.96 7.81
N LYS A 228 -10.68 18.35 7.89
CA LYS A 228 -10.84 16.90 7.73
C LYS A 228 -10.80 16.49 6.26
N ALA A 229 -9.64 16.68 5.63
CA ALA A 229 -9.39 16.38 4.23
C ALA A 229 -9.17 14.88 3.96
N PHE A 230 -8.93 14.08 5.01
CA PHE A 230 -8.54 12.67 4.89
C PHE A 230 -9.55 11.74 5.55
N ARG A 231 -9.54 10.49 5.10
CA ARG A 231 -10.42 9.45 5.62
C ARG A 231 -9.65 8.15 5.80
N LEU A 232 -9.57 7.66 7.04
CA LEU A 232 -9.06 6.33 7.32
C LEU A 232 -10.15 5.33 6.92
N VAL A 233 -9.78 4.35 6.11
CA VAL A 233 -10.61 3.23 5.68
C VAL A 233 -9.95 1.95 6.14
N SER A 234 -10.75 1.05 6.72
CA SER A 234 -10.30 -0.29 7.06
C SER A 234 -11.33 -1.29 6.59
N PHE A 235 -10.84 -2.46 6.18
CA PHE A 235 -11.70 -3.63 6.04
C PHE A 235 -11.27 -4.77 6.94
N ASP A 236 -12.24 -5.63 7.23
CA ASP A 236 -12.13 -6.82 8.04
C ASP A 236 -12.82 -7.98 7.31
N LEU A 237 -12.04 -8.98 6.89
CA LEU A 237 -12.53 -10.20 6.29
C LEU A 237 -12.82 -11.24 7.38
N SER A 238 -14.11 -11.45 7.64
CA SER A 238 -14.59 -12.38 8.66
C SER A 238 -14.73 -13.80 8.09
N GLY A 239 -14.48 -14.80 8.94
CA GLY A 239 -14.64 -16.22 8.60
C GLY A 239 -13.38 -16.92 8.07
N ILE A 240 -12.22 -16.25 8.06
CA ILE A 240 -10.95 -16.80 7.56
C ILE A 240 -10.58 -18.13 8.21
N GLN A 241 -10.62 -18.20 9.55
CA GLN A 241 -10.27 -19.42 10.31
C GLN A 241 -11.16 -20.60 9.91
N ASP A 242 -12.48 -20.40 9.96
CA ASP A 242 -13.45 -21.44 9.60
C ASP A 242 -13.28 -21.86 8.13
N PHE A 243 -13.06 -20.90 7.23
CA PHE A 243 -12.83 -21.18 5.82
C PHE A 243 -11.55 -22.01 5.61
N ILE A 244 -10.45 -21.71 6.29
CA ILE A 244 -9.19 -22.45 6.09
C ILE A 244 -9.28 -23.85 6.70
N TYR A 245 -9.77 -23.98 7.94
CA TYR A 245 -9.61 -25.19 8.74
C TYR A 245 -10.78 -26.17 8.68
N THR A 246 -11.93 -25.80 8.10
CA THR A 246 -13.07 -26.71 7.91
C THR A 246 -12.84 -27.63 6.70
N ILE A 247 -11.93 -28.60 6.84
CA ILE A 247 -11.58 -29.60 5.82
C ILE A 247 -11.54 -31.02 6.39
N THR A 248 -11.98 -32.00 5.61
CA THR A 248 -11.88 -33.43 5.96
C THR A 248 -10.47 -33.99 5.68
N SER A 249 -10.11 -35.10 6.34
CA SER A 249 -8.71 -35.53 6.56
C SER A 249 -7.93 -36.02 5.33
N LYS A 250 -8.57 -36.48 4.25
CA LYS A 250 -7.86 -37.05 3.09
C LYS A 250 -7.49 -35.94 2.09
N GLY A 251 -6.20 -35.63 1.96
CA GLY A 251 -5.69 -34.56 1.07
C GLY A 251 -5.68 -33.15 1.69
N ALA A 252 -5.98 -33.05 2.99
CA ALA A 252 -6.16 -31.80 3.73
C ALA A 252 -5.00 -30.79 3.61
N HIS A 253 -3.74 -31.24 3.65
CA HIS A 253 -2.57 -30.36 3.64
C HIS A 253 -2.42 -29.56 2.34
N LYS A 254 -2.74 -30.13 1.17
CA LYS A 254 -2.72 -29.40 -0.12
C LYS A 254 -3.81 -28.32 -0.17
N GLN A 255 -4.97 -28.62 0.42
CA GLN A 255 -6.10 -27.70 0.49
C GLN A 255 -5.86 -26.54 1.48
N LEU A 256 -5.18 -26.78 2.62
CA LEU A 256 -4.86 -25.73 3.60
C LEU A 256 -4.04 -24.59 2.99
N ARG A 257 -2.90 -24.92 2.38
CA ARG A 257 -2.03 -23.91 1.75
C ARG A 257 -2.77 -23.14 0.66
N SER A 258 -3.58 -23.85 -0.12
CA SER A 258 -4.32 -23.25 -1.23
C SER A 258 -5.42 -22.32 -0.78
N ARG A 259 -6.13 -22.65 0.31
CA ARG A 259 -7.13 -21.77 0.93
C ARG A 259 -6.51 -20.53 1.53
N SER A 260 -5.38 -20.66 2.24
CA SER A 260 -4.65 -19.50 2.79
C SER A 260 -4.21 -18.55 1.68
N PHE A 261 -3.49 -19.06 0.68
CA PHE A 261 -3.04 -18.26 -0.46
C PHE A 261 -4.21 -17.62 -1.21
N TYR A 262 -5.31 -18.35 -1.40
CA TYR A 262 -6.50 -17.84 -2.06
C TYR A 262 -7.15 -16.66 -1.32
N LEU A 263 -7.22 -16.71 0.02
CA LEU A 263 -7.73 -15.60 0.82
C LEU A 263 -6.80 -14.38 0.79
N ASP A 264 -5.47 -14.61 0.77
CA ASP A 264 -4.50 -13.54 0.58
C ASP A 264 -4.69 -12.86 -0.78
N MET A 265 -4.88 -13.64 -1.86
CA MET A 265 -5.15 -13.10 -3.20
C MET A 265 -6.47 -12.35 -3.29
N ILE A 266 -7.54 -12.83 -2.65
CA ILE A 266 -8.81 -12.09 -2.54
C ILE A 266 -8.58 -10.74 -1.84
N SER A 267 -7.84 -10.74 -0.73
CA SER A 267 -7.57 -9.53 0.06
C SER A 267 -6.74 -8.51 -0.73
N GLU A 268 -5.67 -8.95 -1.38
CA GLU A 268 -4.82 -8.10 -2.23
C GLU A 268 -5.59 -7.56 -3.44
N TRP A 269 -6.40 -8.39 -4.09
CA TRP A 269 -7.21 -7.95 -5.22
C TRP A 269 -8.26 -6.92 -4.81
N MET A 270 -8.90 -7.11 -3.65
CA MET A 270 -9.88 -6.17 -3.10
C MET A 270 -9.26 -4.80 -2.78
N ILE A 271 -8.03 -4.78 -2.27
CA ILE A 271 -7.27 -3.54 -2.08
C ILE A 271 -7.03 -2.84 -3.42
N ASP A 272 -6.57 -3.59 -4.42
CA ASP A 272 -6.24 -3.06 -5.74
C ASP A 272 -7.49 -2.61 -6.52
N ASP A 273 -8.62 -3.29 -6.36
CA ASP A 273 -9.90 -2.88 -6.95
C ASP A 273 -10.40 -1.59 -6.28
N LEU A 274 -10.38 -1.52 -4.94
CA LEU A 274 -10.74 -0.30 -4.22
C LEU A 274 -9.86 0.89 -4.65
N LEU A 275 -8.53 0.73 -4.65
CA LEU A 275 -7.62 1.81 -5.02
C LEU A 275 -7.83 2.28 -6.45
N ASN A 276 -8.02 1.34 -7.40
CA ASN A 276 -8.31 1.67 -8.78
C ASN A 276 -9.62 2.45 -8.94
N GLN A 277 -10.72 2.00 -8.30
CA GLN A 277 -11.99 2.72 -8.34
C GLN A 277 -11.86 4.12 -7.73
N CYS A 278 -11.02 4.27 -6.69
CA CYS A 278 -10.70 5.56 -6.08
C CYS A 278 -9.72 6.42 -6.89
N SER A 279 -9.13 5.90 -7.97
CA SER A 279 -8.04 6.52 -8.73
C SER A 279 -6.82 6.87 -7.86
N LEU A 280 -6.45 5.96 -6.97
CA LEU A 280 -5.33 6.05 -6.05
C LEU A 280 -4.36 4.88 -6.29
N THR A 281 -3.18 4.95 -5.67
CA THR A 281 -2.16 3.91 -5.78
C THR A 281 -1.92 3.22 -4.43
N ARG A 282 -1.13 2.13 -4.43
CA ARG A 282 -0.69 1.47 -3.19
C ARG A 282 0.12 2.39 -2.24
N ALA A 283 0.46 3.61 -2.64
CA ALA A 283 0.97 4.63 -1.72
C ALA A 283 -0.07 5.02 -0.63
N ASN A 284 -1.36 4.81 -0.89
CA ASN A 284 -2.46 5.05 0.06
C ASN A 284 -2.76 3.85 0.97
N LEU A 285 -2.04 2.74 0.83
CA LEU A 285 -2.14 1.54 1.67
C LEU A 285 -1.12 1.61 2.82
N LEU A 286 -1.60 1.69 4.06
CA LEU A 286 -0.75 1.70 5.25
C LEU A 286 -0.31 0.29 5.63
N TYR A 287 -1.26 -0.65 5.63
CA TYR A 287 -1.06 -2.02 6.07
C TYR A 287 -2.08 -2.95 5.42
N ALA A 288 -1.64 -4.16 5.07
CA ALA A 288 -2.49 -5.28 4.69
C ALA A 288 -1.93 -6.56 5.32
N GLY A 289 -2.77 -7.34 6.00
CA GLY A 289 -2.35 -8.60 6.58
C GLY A 289 -3.46 -9.27 7.39
N GLY A 290 -3.49 -10.61 7.37
CA GLY A 290 -4.38 -11.41 8.19
C GLY A 290 -5.88 -11.15 7.97
N GLY A 291 -6.28 -10.71 6.77
CA GLY A 291 -7.66 -10.31 6.48
C GLY A 291 -8.05 -8.91 6.93
N HIS A 292 -7.09 -8.10 7.35
CA HIS A 292 -7.30 -6.70 7.72
C HIS A 292 -6.45 -5.79 6.83
N ALA A 293 -6.96 -4.61 6.54
CA ALA A 293 -6.16 -3.56 5.94
C ALA A 293 -6.49 -2.18 6.51
N TYR A 294 -5.54 -1.27 6.41
CA TYR A 294 -5.72 0.15 6.68
C TYR A 294 -5.24 0.94 5.46
N LEU A 295 -6.12 1.80 4.94
CA LEU A 295 -5.87 2.71 3.85
C LEU A 295 -6.29 4.11 4.26
N PHE A 296 -5.78 5.13 3.58
CA PHE A 296 -6.33 6.48 3.70
C PHE A 296 -6.67 7.07 2.35
N LEU A 297 -7.87 7.64 2.26
CA LEU A 297 -8.46 8.19 1.05
C LEU A 297 -8.76 9.69 1.24
N PRO A 298 -8.99 10.45 0.17
CA PRO A 298 -9.57 11.79 0.29
C PRO A 298 -10.97 11.71 0.91
N ASN A 299 -11.29 12.66 1.79
CA ASN A 299 -12.59 12.70 2.45
C ASN A 299 -13.65 13.40 1.59
N THR A 300 -14.07 12.76 0.49
CA THR A 300 -15.14 13.25 -0.39
C THR A 300 -16.34 12.31 -0.37
N LYS A 301 -17.51 12.81 -0.81
CA LYS A 301 -18.72 11.99 -0.93
C LYS A 301 -18.54 10.87 -1.94
N GLU A 302 -17.88 11.15 -3.06
CA GLU A 302 -17.60 10.16 -4.10
C GLU A 302 -16.80 8.98 -3.56
N GLN A 303 -15.72 9.24 -2.81
CA GLN A 303 -14.89 8.17 -2.25
C GLN A 303 -15.63 7.34 -1.21
N ILE A 304 -16.52 7.94 -0.42
CA ILE A 304 -17.39 7.21 0.51
C ILE A 304 -18.30 6.24 -0.26
N SER A 305 -18.96 6.71 -1.33
CA SER A 305 -19.83 5.87 -2.14
C SER A 305 -19.08 4.73 -2.85
N LYS A 306 -17.83 4.94 -3.26
CA LYS A 306 -16.98 3.88 -3.83
C LYS A 306 -16.64 2.79 -2.82
N VAL A 307 -16.32 3.17 -1.58
CA VAL A 307 -16.08 2.20 -0.49
C VAL A 307 -17.34 1.37 -0.19
N GLU A 308 -18.51 2.01 -0.11
CA GLU A 308 -19.79 1.33 0.10
C GLU A 308 -20.14 0.38 -1.05
N LYS A 309 -19.86 0.80 -2.29
CA LYS A 309 -20.06 -0.03 -3.47
C LYS A 309 -19.16 -1.27 -3.47
N ILE A 310 -17.86 -1.11 -3.20
CA ILE A 310 -16.91 -2.23 -3.07
C ILE A 310 -17.38 -3.23 -2.00
N GLU A 311 -17.79 -2.75 -0.82
CA GLU A 311 -18.30 -3.61 0.25
C GLU A 311 -19.51 -4.44 -0.21
N SER A 312 -20.47 -3.80 -0.90
CA SER A 312 -21.65 -4.47 -1.45
C SER A 312 -21.28 -5.51 -2.52
N ASP A 313 -20.43 -5.14 -3.47
CA ASP A 313 -20.06 -6.00 -4.60
C ASP A 313 -19.32 -7.26 -4.10
N TYR A 314 -18.37 -7.10 -3.16
CA TYR A 314 -17.64 -8.22 -2.58
C TYR A 314 -18.49 -9.10 -1.67
N ASN A 315 -19.41 -8.54 -0.87
CA ASN A 315 -20.33 -9.37 -0.09
C ASN A 315 -21.32 -10.14 -0.95
N GLN A 316 -21.77 -9.55 -2.07
CA GLN A 316 -22.58 -10.29 -3.04
C GLN A 316 -21.78 -11.39 -3.73
N PHE A 317 -20.52 -11.13 -4.07
CA PHE A 317 -19.57 -12.12 -4.57
C PHE A 317 -19.37 -13.27 -3.55
N PHE A 318 -19.19 -12.96 -2.27
CA PHE A 318 -19.02 -13.97 -1.22
C PHE A 318 -20.27 -14.81 -1.01
N LEU A 319 -21.45 -14.19 -0.98
CA LEU A 319 -22.71 -14.93 -0.89
C LEU A 319 -22.88 -15.92 -2.05
N ASN A 320 -22.50 -15.53 -3.26
CA ASN A 320 -22.64 -16.38 -4.45
C ASN A 320 -21.64 -17.54 -4.50
N ASN A 321 -20.43 -17.36 -3.96
CA ASN A 321 -19.34 -18.34 -4.08
C ASN A 321 -19.10 -19.16 -2.81
N PHE A 322 -19.32 -18.56 -1.63
CA PHE A 322 -18.98 -19.11 -0.32
C PHE A 322 -20.18 -19.15 0.64
N GLY A 323 -21.35 -18.67 0.22
CA GLY A 323 -22.49 -18.51 1.11
C GLY A 323 -22.15 -17.56 2.25
N THR A 324 -22.45 -17.97 3.49
CA THR A 324 -22.19 -17.14 4.67
C THR A 324 -20.83 -17.38 5.33
N GLN A 325 -19.95 -18.18 4.69
CA GLN A 325 -18.65 -18.55 5.27
C GLN A 325 -17.67 -17.38 5.32
N LEU A 326 -17.75 -16.47 4.34
CA LEU A 326 -16.90 -15.28 4.25
C LEU A 326 -17.79 -14.04 4.17
N TYR A 327 -17.33 -12.96 4.78
CA TYR A 327 -18.00 -11.66 4.76
C TYR A 327 -16.95 -10.57 4.97
N VAL A 328 -16.99 -9.48 4.19
CA VAL A 328 -16.11 -8.33 4.40
C VAL A 328 -16.88 -7.14 4.93
N ILE A 329 -16.27 -6.44 5.88
CA ILE A 329 -16.82 -5.22 6.45
C ILE A 329 -15.87 -4.09 6.12
N PHE A 330 -16.38 -3.04 5.49
CA PHE A 330 -15.64 -1.79 5.35
C PHE A 330 -16.17 -0.78 6.37
N ALA A 331 -15.25 -0.09 7.02
CA ALA A 331 -15.57 1.07 7.84
C ALA A 331 -14.61 2.20 7.58
N SER A 332 -15.07 3.43 7.82
CA SER A 332 -14.25 4.60 7.59
C SER A 332 -14.56 5.75 8.55
N THR A 333 -13.55 6.60 8.79
CA THR A 333 -13.68 7.79 9.63
C THR A 333 -12.84 8.93 9.06
N ALA A 334 -13.36 10.15 9.12
CA ALA A 334 -12.63 11.34 8.66
C ALA A 334 -11.62 11.79 9.72
N PHE A 335 -10.47 12.29 9.28
CA PHE A 335 -9.44 12.88 10.12
C PHE A 335 -8.75 14.06 9.42
N SER A 336 -8.13 14.94 10.21
CA SER A 336 -7.30 16.05 9.73
C SER A 336 -5.81 15.74 9.88
N ALA A 337 -4.96 16.44 9.15
CA ALA A 337 -3.50 16.29 9.30
C ALA A 337 -3.04 16.64 10.74
N GLY A 338 -3.68 17.62 11.38
CA GLY A 338 -3.38 17.99 12.77
C GLY A 338 -3.68 16.90 13.79
N GLU A 339 -4.48 15.87 13.45
CA GLU A 339 -4.67 14.70 14.32
C GLU A 339 -3.50 13.70 14.22
N VAL A 340 -2.60 13.81 13.23
CA VAL A 340 -1.47 12.89 13.01
C VAL A 340 -0.08 13.54 13.03
N MET A 341 -0.01 14.87 13.05
CA MET A 341 1.23 15.65 13.12
C MET A 341 1.63 15.99 14.57
N GLU A 342 2.86 16.46 14.74
CA GLU A 342 3.36 17.02 16.00
C GLU A 342 2.43 18.14 16.52
N GLY A 343 2.25 18.19 17.85
CA GLY A 343 1.28 19.04 18.51
C GLY A 343 -0.09 18.39 18.75
N ASN A 344 -0.29 17.15 18.27
CA ASN A 344 -1.44 16.31 18.67
C ASN A 344 -1.25 15.69 20.06
N THR A 345 -2.22 14.89 20.50
CA THR A 345 -2.07 14.01 21.66
C THR A 345 -2.15 12.54 21.22
N PRO A 346 -1.52 11.61 21.96
CA PRO A 346 -1.66 10.18 21.68
C PRO A 346 -3.11 9.72 21.57
N GLU A 347 -4.00 10.27 22.40
CA GLU A 347 -5.44 9.97 22.40
C GLU A 347 -6.10 10.43 21.10
N ALA A 348 -5.74 11.58 20.56
CA ALA A 348 -6.27 12.08 19.30
C ALA A 348 -5.91 11.14 18.13
N TYR A 349 -4.66 10.68 18.07
CA TYR A 349 -4.21 9.71 17.06
C TYR A 349 -4.92 8.36 17.22
N GLN A 350 -4.98 7.83 18.45
CA GLN A 350 -5.65 6.56 18.76
C GLN A 350 -7.15 6.60 18.45
N ASP A 351 -7.82 7.74 18.70
CA ASP A 351 -9.26 7.90 18.46
C ASP A 351 -9.64 7.66 16.99
N ILE A 352 -8.77 8.03 16.02
CA ILE A 352 -9.00 7.75 14.59
C ILE A 352 -9.22 6.24 14.38
N PHE A 353 -8.32 5.41 14.93
CA PHE A 353 -8.39 3.95 14.80
C PHE A 353 -9.54 3.37 15.64
N HIS A 354 -9.78 3.88 16.85
CA HIS A 354 -10.90 3.44 17.69
C HIS A 354 -12.25 3.68 17.01
N ARG A 355 -12.48 4.85 16.41
CA ARG A 355 -13.72 5.16 15.68
C ARG A 355 -13.97 4.18 14.53
N VAL A 356 -12.93 3.80 13.78
CA VAL A 356 -13.06 2.83 12.69
C VAL A 356 -13.36 1.43 13.25
N SER A 357 -12.62 0.99 14.26
CA SER A 357 -12.81 -0.33 14.90
C SER A 357 -14.21 -0.49 15.51
N GLN A 358 -14.74 0.55 16.15
CA GLN A 358 -16.11 0.56 16.68
C GLN A 358 -17.15 0.38 15.57
N LYS A 359 -16.99 1.08 14.44
CA LYS A 359 -17.90 0.94 13.28
C LYS A 359 -17.84 -0.46 12.67
N ILE A 360 -16.64 -1.05 12.56
CA ILE A 360 -16.48 -2.46 12.14
C ILE A 360 -17.25 -3.38 13.09
N SER A 361 -17.06 -3.22 14.39
CA SER A 361 -17.70 -4.04 15.41
C SER A 361 -19.23 -3.95 15.37
N GLN A 362 -19.78 -2.76 15.11
CA GLN A 362 -21.22 -2.57 14.93
C GLN A 362 -21.74 -3.27 13.67
N LYS A 363 -21.07 -3.08 12.53
CA LYS A 363 -21.43 -3.75 11.26
C LYS A 363 -21.31 -5.28 11.36
N LYS A 364 -20.35 -5.82 12.14
CA LYS A 364 -20.21 -7.27 12.38
C LYS A 364 -21.48 -7.93 12.93
N LEU A 365 -22.28 -7.18 13.69
CA LEU A 365 -23.55 -7.65 14.27
C LEU A 365 -24.72 -7.57 13.28
N GLN A 366 -24.56 -6.92 12.13
CA GLN A 366 -25.61 -6.60 11.17
C GLN A 366 -25.15 -6.92 9.73
N ARG A 367 -24.70 -8.16 9.50
CA ARG A 367 -24.06 -8.57 8.23
C ARG A 367 -24.99 -8.54 7.02
N TYR A 368 -26.26 -8.89 7.18
CA TYR A 368 -27.16 -9.10 6.06
C TYR A 368 -28.43 -8.27 6.22
N SER A 369 -28.88 -7.71 5.10
CA SER A 369 -30.18 -7.08 4.97
C SER A 369 -31.33 -8.10 5.10
N ALA A 370 -32.54 -7.59 5.33
CA ALA A 370 -33.73 -8.44 5.41
C ALA A 370 -33.96 -9.25 4.12
N ASP A 371 -33.67 -8.68 2.96
CA ASP A 371 -33.89 -9.34 1.67
C ASP A 371 -32.82 -10.41 1.37
N GLU A 372 -31.56 -10.19 1.78
CA GLU A 372 -30.52 -11.22 1.73
C GLU A 372 -30.87 -12.40 2.64
N ILE A 373 -31.35 -12.12 3.86
CA ILE A 373 -31.79 -13.17 4.80
C ILE A 373 -32.97 -13.96 4.23
N LYS A 374 -33.96 -13.28 3.63
CA LYS A 374 -35.07 -13.97 2.94
C LYS A 374 -34.52 -14.87 1.84
N LYS A 375 -33.61 -14.37 0.99
CA LYS A 375 -33.00 -15.11 -0.11
C LYS A 375 -32.27 -16.37 0.37
N LEU A 376 -31.48 -16.25 1.44
CA LEU A 376 -30.79 -17.38 2.08
C LEU A 376 -31.77 -18.43 2.62
N ASN A 377 -32.97 -18.02 3.04
CA ASN A 377 -34.00 -18.89 3.62
C ASN A 377 -35.10 -19.30 2.62
N GLN A 378 -34.91 -19.12 1.30
CA GLN A 378 -35.90 -19.54 0.30
C GLN A 378 -36.06 -21.08 0.18
N GLY A 379 -35.25 -21.85 0.90
CA GLY A 379 -35.21 -23.31 0.82
C GLY A 379 -34.29 -23.80 -0.29
N GLY A 380 -34.34 -25.09 -0.57
CA GLY A 380 -33.42 -25.73 -1.52
C GLY A 380 -33.59 -27.24 -1.56
N LYS A 381 -32.50 -27.95 -1.92
CA LYS A 381 -32.50 -29.41 -1.99
C LYS A 381 -32.65 -30.02 -0.58
N SER A 382 -33.70 -30.81 -0.36
CA SER A 382 -33.96 -31.53 0.89
C SER A 382 -33.32 -32.92 0.96
N VAL A 383 -32.79 -33.41 -0.18
CA VAL A 383 -32.10 -34.69 -0.31
C VAL A 383 -30.93 -34.51 -1.29
N GLY A 384 -29.78 -35.13 -1.02
CA GLY A 384 -28.63 -35.05 -1.91
C GLY A 384 -27.32 -35.50 -1.27
N ARG A 385 -26.23 -35.36 -2.03
CA ARG A 385 -24.85 -35.47 -1.52
C ARG A 385 -24.30 -34.07 -1.22
N GLU A 386 -23.26 -34.02 -0.41
CA GLU A 386 -22.49 -32.80 -0.12
C GLU A 386 -21.05 -32.95 -0.60
N CYS A 387 -20.34 -31.84 -0.70
CA CYS A 387 -18.91 -31.85 -0.98
C CYS A 387 -18.17 -32.61 0.13
N ALA A 388 -17.40 -33.62 -0.25
CA ALA A 388 -16.60 -34.44 0.67
C ALA A 388 -15.52 -33.65 1.43
N ILE A 389 -15.22 -32.41 1.03
CA ILE A 389 -14.17 -31.56 1.61
C ILE A 389 -14.75 -30.49 2.55
N CYS A 390 -15.75 -29.74 2.11
CA CYS A 390 -16.25 -28.55 2.82
C CYS A 390 -17.74 -28.59 3.15
N HIS A 391 -18.43 -29.71 2.88
CA HIS A 391 -19.86 -29.90 3.13
C HIS A 391 -20.81 -28.94 2.38
N ASN A 392 -20.30 -28.13 1.44
CA ASN A 392 -21.14 -27.34 0.55
C ASN A 392 -21.99 -28.28 -0.34
N THR A 393 -23.26 -27.96 -0.53
CA THR A 393 -24.24 -28.72 -1.33
C THR A 393 -24.51 -28.11 -2.71
N SER A 394 -23.91 -26.95 -3.00
CA SER A 394 -24.06 -26.22 -4.25
C SER A 394 -22.94 -26.57 -5.24
N LYS A 395 -23.27 -26.51 -6.55
CA LYS A 395 -22.32 -26.70 -7.67
C LYS A 395 -21.40 -27.91 -7.49
N LEU A 396 -22.03 -29.08 -7.34
CA LEU A 396 -21.34 -30.35 -7.10
C LEU A 396 -20.93 -31.01 -8.42
N LEU A 397 -19.74 -31.58 -8.42
CA LEU A 397 -19.16 -32.38 -9.50
C LEU A 397 -18.57 -33.67 -8.94
N GLU A 398 -18.44 -34.69 -9.80
CA GLU A 398 -17.79 -35.95 -9.47
C GLU A 398 -16.36 -35.95 -10.03
N ASP A 399 -15.39 -36.15 -9.15
CA ASP A 399 -13.97 -36.24 -9.50
C ASP A 399 -13.35 -37.45 -8.77
N ASN A 400 -12.77 -38.39 -9.53
CA ASN A 400 -12.16 -39.62 -9.01
C ASN A 400 -13.03 -40.40 -8.00
N GLY A 401 -14.35 -40.46 -8.25
CA GLY A 401 -15.32 -41.14 -7.38
C GLY A 401 -15.69 -40.38 -6.10
N GLN A 402 -15.24 -39.13 -5.95
CA GLN A 402 -15.61 -38.24 -4.85
C GLN A 402 -16.48 -37.09 -5.34
N ILE A 403 -17.51 -36.73 -4.57
CA ILE A 403 -18.30 -35.52 -4.82
C ILE A 403 -17.59 -34.31 -4.22
N LYS A 404 -17.28 -33.32 -5.05
CA LYS A 404 -16.64 -32.06 -4.65
C LYS A 404 -17.48 -30.89 -5.11
N CYS A 405 -17.44 -29.77 -4.40
CA CYS A 405 -17.94 -28.52 -4.95
C CYS A 405 -16.91 -27.94 -5.93
N GLU A 406 -17.38 -27.10 -6.86
CA GLU A 406 -16.55 -26.44 -7.86
C GLU A 406 -15.34 -25.71 -7.27
N LEU A 407 -15.50 -25.00 -6.15
CA LEU A 407 -14.41 -24.31 -5.48
C LEU A 407 -13.34 -25.27 -4.97
N CYS A 408 -13.71 -26.33 -4.25
CA CYS A 408 -12.75 -27.30 -3.72
C CYS A 408 -12.02 -28.04 -4.84
N TYR A 409 -12.71 -28.32 -5.95
CA TYR A 409 -12.12 -28.88 -7.15
C TYR A 409 -11.06 -27.93 -7.73
N ARG A 410 -11.43 -26.66 -7.99
CA ARG A 410 -10.50 -25.65 -8.52
C ARG A 410 -9.30 -25.45 -7.59
N LEU A 411 -9.51 -25.34 -6.27
CA LEU A 411 -8.43 -25.20 -5.27
C LEU A 411 -7.49 -26.40 -5.24
N GLU A 412 -8.00 -27.62 -5.44
CA GLU A 412 -7.15 -28.81 -5.51
C GLU A 412 -6.26 -28.79 -6.74
N HIS A 413 -6.82 -28.45 -7.90
CA HIS A 413 -6.07 -28.34 -9.15
C HIS A 413 -5.05 -27.19 -9.10
N PHE A 414 -5.44 -26.06 -8.52
CA PHE A 414 -4.57 -24.89 -8.35
C PHE A 414 -3.49 -25.11 -7.28
N SER A 415 -3.64 -26.13 -6.40
CA SER A 415 -2.67 -26.40 -5.32
C SER A 415 -1.28 -26.75 -5.81
N HIS A 416 -1.17 -27.41 -6.97
CA HIS A 416 0.12 -27.69 -7.58
C HIS A 416 0.78 -26.41 -8.07
N ASN A 417 0.00 -25.52 -8.68
CA ASN A 417 0.48 -24.23 -9.17
C ASN A 417 0.99 -23.34 -8.05
N ILE A 418 0.28 -23.31 -6.93
CA ILE A 418 0.72 -22.58 -5.73
C ILE A 418 2.04 -23.14 -5.17
N GLN A 419 2.44 -24.36 -5.48
CA GLN A 419 3.69 -24.92 -4.99
C GLN A 419 4.86 -24.59 -5.91
N GLU A 420 4.68 -24.82 -7.21
CA GLU A 420 5.75 -24.77 -8.21
C GLU A 420 5.90 -23.41 -8.92
N ASP A 421 4.83 -22.64 -9.02
CA ASP A 421 4.83 -21.39 -9.79
C ASP A 421 5.11 -20.16 -8.92
N ASP A 422 5.77 -19.18 -9.53
CA ASP A 422 6.09 -17.88 -8.93
C ASP A 422 5.16 -16.75 -9.43
N PHE A 423 4.41 -16.95 -10.50
CA PHE A 423 3.63 -15.90 -11.15
C PHE A 423 2.17 -16.30 -11.39
N PHE A 424 1.28 -15.35 -11.14
CA PHE A 424 -0.14 -15.46 -11.36
C PHE A 424 -0.65 -14.24 -12.14
N GLU A 425 -1.73 -14.45 -12.86
CA GLU A 425 -2.38 -13.44 -13.67
C GLU A 425 -3.83 -13.29 -13.23
N ILE A 426 -4.31 -12.04 -13.21
CA ILE A 426 -5.70 -11.73 -12.94
C ILE A 426 -6.32 -11.10 -14.18
N ASN A 427 -7.38 -11.74 -14.67
CA ASN A 427 -8.18 -11.25 -15.79
C ASN A 427 -9.67 -11.63 -15.59
N ASN A 428 -10.51 -11.32 -16.57
CA ASN A 428 -11.96 -11.52 -16.51
C ASN A 428 -12.44 -12.83 -17.18
N GLN A 429 -11.53 -13.70 -17.61
CA GLN A 429 -11.88 -14.92 -18.34
C GLN A 429 -12.06 -16.08 -17.37
N GLU A 430 -13.27 -16.61 -17.26
CA GLU A 430 -13.49 -17.82 -16.49
C GLU A 430 -13.00 -19.07 -17.26
N THR A 431 -12.18 -19.88 -16.60
CA THR A 431 -11.71 -21.17 -17.12
C THR A 431 -12.03 -22.29 -16.13
N GLN A 432 -11.85 -23.55 -16.56
CA GLN A 432 -12.11 -24.73 -15.73
C GLN A 432 -11.33 -24.73 -14.40
N TYR A 433 -10.13 -24.12 -14.35
CA TYR A 433 -9.23 -24.17 -13.21
C TYR A 433 -8.97 -22.82 -12.54
N SER A 434 -9.51 -21.72 -13.08
CA SER A 434 -9.28 -20.39 -12.51
C SER A 434 -10.07 -20.17 -11.23
N LEU A 435 -9.44 -19.53 -10.25
CA LEU A 435 -10.05 -19.24 -8.95
C LEU A 435 -10.75 -17.88 -8.99
N PRO A 436 -12.05 -17.78 -8.68
CA PRO A 436 -12.74 -16.49 -8.64
C PRO A 436 -12.23 -15.69 -7.43
N ILE A 437 -11.76 -14.46 -7.59
CA ILE A 437 -11.17 -13.67 -6.48
C ILE A 437 -11.92 -12.36 -6.18
N GLY A 438 -12.89 -12.00 -7.02
CA GLY A 438 -13.74 -10.84 -6.83
C GLY A 438 -14.80 -10.75 -7.93
N PRO A 439 -15.59 -9.67 -7.95
CA PRO A 439 -16.52 -9.39 -9.04
C PRO A 439 -15.78 -9.37 -10.40
N ASP A 440 -16.19 -10.24 -11.32
CA ASP A 440 -15.62 -10.38 -12.68
C ASP A 440 -14.08 -10.56 -12.73
N ALA A 441 -13.49 -11.14 -11.68
CA ALA A 441 -12.04 -11.34 -11.58
C ALA A 441 -11.67 -12.78 -11.22
N PHE A 442 -10.78 -13.35 -12.02
CA PHE A 442 -10.31 -14.72 -11.92
C PHE A 442 -8.79 -14.77 -11.86
N LEU A 443 -8.27 -15.63 -10.98
CA LEU A 443 -6.85 -15.89 -10.82
C LEU A 443 -6.44 -17.10 -11.66
N HIS A 444 -5.38 -16.90 -12.46
CA HIS A 444 -4.82 -17.87 -13.38
C HIS A 444 -3.35 -18.13 -13.08
N GLN A 445 -2.89 -19.34 -13.40
CA GLN A 445 -1.47 -19.64 -13.50
C GLN A 445 -0.88 -18.95 -14.74
N THR A 446 0.29 -18.34 -14.59
CA THR A 446 1.10 -17.87 -15.72
C THR A 446 2.57 -18.21 -15.52
N SER A 447 3.41 -17.98 -16.54
CA SER A 447 4.85 -18.22 -16.46
C SER A 447 5.63 -16.96 -16.84
N LYS A 448 6.86 -16.83 -16.32
CA LYS A 448 7.75 -15.71 -16.64
C LYS A 448 7.98 -15.55 -18.15
N GLU A 449 7.95 -16.63 -18.92
CA GLU A 449 8.11 -16.59 -20.37
C GLU A 449 6.88 -15.99 -21.06
N LYS A 450 5.67 -16.36 -20.61
CA LYS A 450 4.42 -15.77 -21.11
C LYS A 450 4.38 -14.27 -20.81
N LEU A 451 4.76 -13.87 -19.60
CA LEU A 451 4.82 -12.46 -19.19
C LEU A 451 5.73 -11.59 -20.06
N LYS A 452 6.81 -12.15 -20.62
CA LYS A 452 7.73 -11.42 -21.51
C LYS A 452 7.14 -11.14 -22.90
N VAL A 453 6.11 -11.89 -23.30
CA VAL A 453 5.53 -11.86 -24.65
C VAL A 453 4.18 -11.12 -24.67
N THR A 454 3.49 -11.05 -23.53
CA THR A 454 2.17 -10.40 -23.41
C THR A 454 2.29 -8.89 -23.14
N ASN A 455 1.43 -8.09 -23.78
CA ASN A 455 1.29 -6.66 -23.44
C ASN A 455 0.78 -6.49 -22.00
N LEU A 456 1.35 -5.53 -21.26
CA LEU A 456 1.09 -5.21 -19.84
C LEU A 456 -0.34 -4.71 -19.50
N ARG A 457 -1.37 -5.06 -20.28
CA ARG A 457 -2.77 -4.67 -19.98
C ARG A 457 -3.41 -5.50 -18.88
N GLU A 458 -2.88 -6.68 -18.59
CA GLU A 458 -3.34 -7.56 -17.51
C GLU A 458 -2.62 -7.26 -16.19
N LYS A 459 -3.29 -7.50 -15.06
CA LYS A 459 -2.69 -7.34 -13.73
C LYS A 459 -2.00 -8.65 -13.35
N TYR A 460 -0.73 -8.57 -13.01
CA TYR A 460 0.08 -9.71 -12.64
C TYR A 460 0.45 -9.65 -11.16
N MET A 461 0.33 -10.79 -10.51
CA MET A 461 0.73 -10.99 -9.11
C MET A 461 1.91 -11.94 -9.11
N GLN A 462 3.03 -11.52 -8.54
CA GLN A 462 4.11 -12.44 -8.23
C GLN A 462 3.83 -13.03 -6.85
N LYS A 463 3.84 -14.35 -6.75
CA LYS A 463 3.88 -15.03 -5.45
C LYS A 463 5.12 -14.52 -4.74
N ILE A 464 4.95 -13.87 -3.60
CA ILE A 464 6.10 -13.41 -2.81
C ILE A 464 6.71 -14.63 -2.11
N ASN A 465 7.49 -15.37 -2.89
CA ASN A 465 8.58 -16.21 -2.45
C ASN A 465 9.78 -15.72 -3.29
N TYR A 466 10.62 -14.87 -2.70
CA TYR A 466 11.90 -14.45 -3.30
C TYR A 466 11.79 -13.73 -4.66
N ILE A 467 11.63 -12.40 -4.64
CA ILE A 467 11.73 -11.57 -5.85
C ILE A 467 13.22 -11.37 -6.20
N GLN A 468 13.66 -11.98 -7.30
CA GLN A 468 14.82 -11.48 -8.04
C GLN A 468 14.39 -10.26 -8.86
N VAL A 469 15.03 -9.12 -8.54
CA VAL A 469 15.01 -7.84 -9.27
C VAL A 469 15.37 -8.02 -10.75
#